data_AF-A0A356AY14-F1
#
_entry.id   AF-A0A356AY14-F1
#
_cell.length_a   1.000
_cell.length_b   1.000
_cell.length_c   1.000
_cell.angle_alpha   90.00
_cell.angle_beta   90.00
_cell.angle_gamma   90.00
#
_symmetry.space_group_name_H-M   'P 1'
#
loop_
_entity.id
_entity.type
_entity.pdbx_description
1 polymer ?
#
loop_
_entity_poly.entity_id
_entity_poly.type
_entity_poly.pdbx_seq_one_letter_code
_entity_poly.pdbx_strand_id
1 'polypeptide(L)'
;IESMLHSIKEFRQKPDCPNQEDQFLEMMEPHILSLTKRISAKYIDREQIISYLKGLDNKGCWGKLDDECISMLVTSEIVYRSLISREDAEELDYSASMIPLTKVIEYLLNNVYNKIKYNIIFEGSGMNIDSYSVKHFKDNKTNGPKECIEMGPAIRMLSDGFLKNDDGRLFYGSYFLWPKKFRFAEWGGNDFIDWSRLNEFKGITLNGSGFDTDSPIHCFTIGTDEEYNRKIFIGALEYIKNCYRNKVAHKDGIERERMDKCREDMLIAQKLIWMLVHIMK
;
A
#
# COMPACT_ATOMS: atom_id res chain seq x y z
N ILE A 1 -5.66 34.89 7.70
CA ILE A 1 -5.28 36.22 7.18
C ILE A 1 -6.38 37.22 7.51
N GLU A 2 -7.64 36.99 7.14
CA GLU A 2 -8.75 37.89 7.51
C GLU A 2 -8.95 38.06 9.02
N SER A 3 -8.90 36.97 9.80
CA SER A 3 -8.97 37.07 11.27
C SER A 3 -7.80 37.86 11.87
N MET A 4 -6.58 37.66 11.34
CA MET A 4 -5.38 38.39 11.76
C MET A 4 -5.50 39.89 11.43
N LEU A 5 -6.05 40.23 10.26
CA LEU A 5 -6.35 41.61 9.86
C LEU A 5 -7.45 42.24 10.73
N HIS A 6 -8.38 41.43 11.24
CA HIS A 6 -9.41 41.86 12.17
C HIS A 6 -8.84 42.18 13.55
N SER A 7 -8.02 41.29 14.12
CA SER A 7 -7.34 41.50 15.40
C SER A 7 -6.41 42.72 15.37
N ILE A 8 -5.66 42.93 14.28
CA ILE A 8 -4.84 44.15 14.08
C ILE A 8 -5.70 45.42 14.04
N LYS A 9 -6.91 45.36 13.44
CA LYS A 9 -7.84 46.49 13.42
C LYS A 9 -8.39 46.82 14.79
N GLU A 10 -8.77 45.81 15.58
CA GLU A 10 -9.27 45.99 16.95
C GLU A 10 -8.19 46.57 17.88
N PHE A 11 -6.95 46.09 17.75
CA PHE A 11 -5.82 46.60 18.53
C PHE A 11 -5.57 48.10 18.29
N ARG A 12 -5.65 48.55 17.02
CA ARG A 12 -5.48 49.97 16.64
C ARG A 12 -6.58 50.90 17.15
N GLN A 13 -7.71 50.36 17.61
CA GLN A 13 -8.84 51.15 18.11
C GLN A 13 -8.80 51.37 19.63
N LYS A 14 -7.85 50.76 20.36
CA LYS A 14 -7.72 50.95 21.81
C LYS A 14 -6.98 52.26 22.13
N PRO A 15 -7.58 53.20 22.88
CA PRO A 15 -6.92 54.44 23.29
C PRO A 15 -5.90 54.18 24.41
N ASP A 16 -4.74 54.84 24.30
CA ASP A 16 -3.66 55.02 25.29
C ASP A 16 -3.46 53.92 26.35
N CYS A 17 -2.46 53.04 26.13
CA CYS A 17 -1.89 52.24 27.21
C CYS A 17 -0.35 52.12 27.02
N PRO A 18 0.49 52.31 28.06
CA PRO A 18 1.95 52.37 27.90
C PRO A 18 2.66 51.06 27.53
N ASN A 19 1.96 49.93 27.38
CA ASN A 19 2.53 48.60 27.09
C ASN A 19 1.92 47.97 25.81
N GLN A 20 1.83 48.75 24.72
CA GLN A 20 1.24 48.27 23.47
C GLN A 20 2.06 47.17 22.78
N GLU A 21 3.38 47.13 22.93
CA GLU A 21 4.21 46.11 22.27
C GLU A 21 3.94 44.69 22.82
N ASP A 22 3.91 44.51 24.14
CA ASP A 22 3.66 43.19 24.74
C ASP A 22 2.25 42.68 24.44
N GLN A 23 1.23 43.55 24.49
CA GLN A 23 -0.15 43.16 24.14
C GLN A 23 -0.32 42.88 22.65
N PHE A 24 0.41 43.58 21.79
CA PHE A 24 0.42 43.30 20.35
C PHE A 24 1.11 41.95 20.08
N LEU A 25 2.23 41.68 20.76
CA LEU A 25 2.95 40.41 20.65
C LEU A 25 2.08 39.24 21.12
N GLU A 26 1.46 39.31 22.30
CA GLU A 26 0.54 38.28 22.80
C GLU A 26 -0.65 38.02 21.85
N MET A 27 -1.20 39.08 21.25
CA MET A 27 -2.30 38.95 20.28
C MET A 27 -1.84 38.34 18.95
N MET A 28 -0.62 38.65 18.52
CA MET A 28 -0.07 38.19 17.25
C MET A 28 0.58 36.81 17.32
N GLU A 29 1.07 36.40 18.49
CA GLU A 29 1.80 35.15 18.72
C GLU A 29 1.04 33.90 18.24
N PRO A 30 -0.28 33.72 18.52
CA PRO A 30 -1.03 32.58 18.00
C PRO A 30 -1.11 32.56 16.47
N HIS A 31 -1.20 33.73 15.83
CA HIS A 31 -1.25 33.84 14.38
C HIS A 31 0.11 33.62 13.72
N ILE A 32 1.18 34.12 14.35
CA ILE A 32 2.56 33.86 13.92
C ILE A 32 2.88 32.37 14.09
N LEU A 33 2.52 31.75 15.21
CA LEU A 33 2.65 30.31 15.42
C LEU A 33 1.85 29.52 14.38
N SER A 34 0.59 29.89 14.13
CA SER A 34 -0.25 29.23 13.13
C SER A 34 0.33 29.37 11.72
N LEU A 35 0.78 30.57 11.32
CA LEU A 35 1.42 30.81 10.02
C LEU A 35 2.75 30.06 9.90
N THR A 36 3.57 30.08 10.94
CA THR A 36 4.85 29.36 10.99
C THR A 36 4.58 27.86 10.88
N LYS A 37 3.62 27.31 11.62
CA LYS A 37 3.21 25.90 11.53
C LYS A 37 2.72 25.55 10.12
N ARG A 38 1.93 26.43 9.48
CA ARG A 38 1.45 26.24 8.10
C ARG A 38 2.55 26.37 7.04
N ILE A 39 3.54 27.23 7.24
CA ILE A 39 4.69 27.41 6.35
C ILE A 39 5.66 26.23 6.51
N SER A 40 5.96 25.82 7.74
CA SER A 40 6.77 24.65 8.05
C SER A 40 6.11 23.36 7.55
N ALA A 41 4.78 23.24 7.65
CA ALA A 41 4.03 22.14 7.05
C ALA A 41 4.01 22.16 5.51
N LYS A 42 4.21 23.33 4.87
CA LYS A 42 4.31 23.46 3.41
C LYS A 42 5.67 23.04 2.85
N TYR A 43 6.73 23.02 3.67
CA TYR A 43 8.07 22.61 3.26
C TYR A 43 8.35 21.17 3.70
N ILE A 44 7.58 20.23 3.16
CA ILE A 44 7.96 18.82 3.22
C ILE A 44 9.05 18.62 2.17
N ASP A 45 10.30 18.56 2.63
CA ASP A 45 11.45 18.32 1.76
C ASP A 45 11.38 16.90 1.18
N ARG A 46 11.28 16.83 -0.15
CA ARG A 46 11.25 15.57 -0.90
C ARG A 46 12.47 14.71 -0.61
N GLU A 47 13.65 15.32 -0.49
CA GLU A 47 14.89 14.56 -0.25
C GLU A 47 14.92 13.96 1.15
N GLN A 48 14.35 14.64 2.15
CA GLN A 48 14.17 14.07 3.49
C GLN A 48 13.21 12.88 3.48
N ILE A 49 12.12 12.94 2.70
CA ILE A 49 11.22 11.79 2.53
C ILE A 49 11.93 10.62 1.86
N ILE A 50 12.68 10.90 0.80
CA ILE A 50 13.45 9.85 0.11
C ILE A 50 14.46 9.22 1.06
N SER A 51 15.19 10.04 1.83
CA SER A 51 16.13 9.54 2.83
C SER A 51 15.43 8.70 3.91
N TYR A 52 14.25 9.13 4.36
CA TYR A 52 13.43 8.37 5.31
C TYR A 52 13.02 7.01 4.73
N LEU A 53 12.44 6.97 3.52
CA LEU A 53 11.98 5.74 2.90
C LEU A 53 13.14 4.79 2.56
N LYS A 54 14.28 5.32 2.10
CA LYS A 54 15.53 4.57 1.95
C LYS A 54 15.98 3.95 3.27
N GLY A 55 15.85 4.68 4.37
CA GLY A 55 16.18 4.18 5.70
C GLY A 55 15.28 3.04 6.20
N LEU A 56 14.11 2.82 5.59
CA LEU A 56 13.24 1.68 5.89
C LEU A 56 13.66 0.41 5.12
N ASP A 57 14.47 0.54 4.08
CA ASP A 57 14.97 -0.56 3.27
C ASP A 57 16.23 -1.18 3.86
N ASN A 58 16.05 -2.27 4.59
CA ASN A 58 17.15 -3.03 5.18
C ASN A 58 17.75 -4.09 4.26
N LYS A 59 17.25 -4.23 3.02
CA LYS A 59 17.63 -5.29 2.07
C LYS A 59 18.24 -4.75 0.77
N GLY A 60 18.44 -3.43 0.67
CA GLY A 60 18.99 -2.79 -0.52
C GLY A 60 18.07 -2.88 -1.74
N CYS A 61 16.76 -3.02 -1.49
CA CYS A 61 15.71 -3.05 -2.51
C CYS A 61 15.44 -1.69 -3.16
N TRP A 62 15.82 -0.57 -2.55
CA TRP A 62 15.54 0.78 -3.05
C TRP A 62 16.03 0.99 -4.48
N GLY A 63 17.24 0.50 -4.79
CA GLY A 63 17.83 0.63 -6.13
C GLY A 63 17.11 -0.17 -7.23
N LYS A 64 16.14 -1.03 -6.86
CA LYS A 64 15.31 -1.79 -7.80
C LYS A 64 13.99 -1.10 -8.13
N LEU A 65 13.63 -0.03 -7.41
CA LEU A 65 12.42 0.73 -7.67
C LEU A 65 12.65 1.69 -8.83
N ASP A 66 11.70 1.72 -9.77
CA ASP A 66 11.65 2.75 -10.81
C ASP A 66 11.09 4.07 -10.28
N ASP A 67 11.18 5.11 -11.10
CA ASP A 67 10.73 6.46 -10.75
C ASP A 67 9.23 6.52 -10.42
N GLU A 68 8.42 5.66 -11.04
CA GLU A 68 6.98 5.59 -10.79
C GLU A 68 6.68 5.03 -9.40
N CYS A 69 7.34 3.93 -9.01
CA CYS A 69 7.25 3.38 -7.65
C CYS A 69 7.70 4.40 -6.60
N ILE A 70 8.85 5.04 -6.84
CA ILE A 70 9.40 6.07 -5.94
C ILE A 70 8.42 7.23 -5.83
N SER A 71 7.86 7.70 -6.95
CA SER A 71 6.87 8.78 -6.99
C SER A 71 5.63 8.46 -6.14
N MET A 72 5.07 7.26 -6.26
CA MET A 72 3.91 6.84 -5.46
C MET A 72 4.22 6.73 -3.97
N LEU A 73 5.37 6.16 -3.59
CA LEU A 73 5.82 6.08 -2.19
C LEU A 73 6.00 7.47 -1.57
N VAL A 74 6.72 8.34 -2.29
CA VAL A 74 6.96 9.73 -1.86
C VAL A 74 5.64 10.48 -1.75
N THR A 75 4.74 10.33 -2.71
CA THR A 75 3.42 10.99 -2.70
C THR A 75 2.60 10.55 -1.49
N SER A 76 2.55 9.25 -1.20
CA SER A 76 1.87 8.72 0.00
C SER A 76 2.37 9.41 1.27
N GLU A 77 3.70 9.51 1.42
CA GLU A 77 4.34 10.08 2.60
C GLU A 77 4.16 11.60 2.69
N ILE A 78 4.22 12.34 1.57
CA ILE A 78 3.93 13.78 1.54
C ILE A 78 2.50 14.04 2.01
N VAL A 79 1.53 13.31 1.46
CA VAL A 79 0.11 13.49 1.82
C VAL A 79 -0.09 13.13 3.28
N TYR A 80 0.48 12.01 3.76
CA TYR A 80 0.42 11.63 5.17
C TYR A 80 0.93 12.74 6.10
N ARG A 81 2.18 13.19 5.87
CA ARG A 81 2.82 14.22 6.70
C ARG A 81 2.06 15.54 6.68
N SER A 82 1.48 15.88 5.52
CA SER A 82 0.64 17.07 5.39
C SER A 82 -0.61 16.96 6.26
N LEU A 83 -1.30 15.81 6.22
CA LEU A 83 -2.53 15.59 6.99
C LEU A 83 -2.27 15.59 8.50
N ILE A 84 -1.26 14.86 8.99
CA ILE A 84 -0.97 14.80 10.44
C ILE A 84 -0.48 16.11 11.04
N SER A 85 0.02 17.04 10.21
CA SER A 85 0.53 18.33 10.68
C SER A 85 -0.58 19.35 10.95
N ARG A 86 -1.81 19.06 10.52
CA ARG A 86 -2.97 19.93 10.68
C ARG A 86 -3.51 19.88 12.11
N GLU A 87 -4.25 20.92 12.49
CA GLU A 87 -4.89 21.01 13.82
C GLU A 87 -6.09 20.06 13.95
N ASP A 88 -6.79 19.80 12.84
CA ASP A 88 -7.96 18.92 12.73
C ASP A 88 -7.58 17.47 12.35
N ALA A 89 -6.33 17.05 12.55
CA ALA A 89 -5.77 15.82 12.00
C ALA A 89 -6.54 14.53 12.35
N GLU A 90 -7.25 14.49 13.48
CA GLU A 90 -8.04 13.31 13.91
C GLU A 90 -9.38 13.18 13.17
N GLU A 91 -9.87 14.26 12.55
CA GLU A 91 -11.16 14.29 11.82
C GLU A 91 -10.98 14.16 10.30
N LEU A 92 -9.72 14.10 9.82
CA LEU A 92 -9.42 14.06 8.40
C LEU A 92 -9.52 12.65 7.81
N ASP A 93 -9.85 12.61 6.53
CA ASP A 93 -9.77 11.40 5.70
C ASP A 93 -8.35 11.19 5.16
N TYR A 94 -7.74 10.07 5.54
CA TYR A 94 -6.39 9.66 5.12
C TYR A 94 -6.38 8.80 3.85
N SER A 95 -7.53 8.57 3.20
CA SER A 95 -7.63 7.80 1.96
C SER A 95 -6.64 8.27 0.89
N ALA A 96 -6.46 9.58 0.74
CA ALA A 96 -5.53 10.18 -0.23
C ALA A 96 -4.06 9.78 -0.01
N SER A 97 -3.67 9.46 1.23
CA SER A 97 -2.33 8.94 1.53
C SER A 97 -2.23 7.42 1.32
N MET A 98 -3.32 6.69 1.56
CA MET A 98 -3.38 5.23 1.44
C MET A 98 -3.42 4.75 -0.03
N ILE A 99 -4.06 5.50 -0.91
CA ILE A 99 -4.24 5.13 -2.33
C ILE A 99 -2.89 4.92 -3.03
N PRO A 100 -1.93 5.89 -3.01
CA PRO A 100 -0.64 5.70 -3.65
C PRO A 100 0.11 4.50 -3.07
N LEU A 101 0.02 4.28 -1.75
CA LEU A 101 0.71 3.18 -1.08
C LEU A 101 0.21 1.80 -1.55
N THR A 102 -1.11 1.60 -1.61
CA THR A 102 -1.70 0.36 -2.16
C THR A 102 -1.46 0.21 -3.67
N LYS A 103 -1.34 1.33 -4.39
CA LYS A 103 -1.03 1.33 -5.83
C LYS A 103 0.39 0.85 -6.13
N VAL A 104 1.35 1.05 -5.23
CA VAL A 104 2.71 0.49 -5.36
C VAL A 104 2.67 -1.04 -5.47
N ILE A 105 1.90 -1.72 -4.62
CA ILE A 105 1.74 -3.19 -4.70
C ILE A 105 1.10 -3.57 -6.04
N GLU A 106 -0.01 -2.91 -6.42
CA GLU A 106 -0.69 -3.20 -7.68
C GLU A 106 0.24 -3.02 -8.89
N TYR A 107 1.05 -1.96 -8.88
CA TYR A 107 2.02 -1.67 -9.94
C TYR A 107 3.12 -2.74 -10.02
N LEU A 108 3.75 -3.09 -8.91
CA LEU A 108 4.77 -4.13 -8.85
C LEU A 108 4.25 -5.50 -9.32
N LEU A 109 3.02 -5.85 -8.92
CA LEU A 109 2.38 -7.09 -9.39
C LEU A 109 2.03 -7.02 -10.88
N ASN A 110 1.64 -5.85 -11.40
CA ASN A 110 1.43 -5.67 -12.83
C ASN A 110 2.74 -5.76 -13.63
N ASN A 111 3.88 -5.39 -13.06
CA ASN A 111 5.18 -5.63 -13.68
C ASN A 111 5.47 -7.13 -13.85
N VAL A 112 5.10 -7.96 -12.88
CA VAL A 112 5.16 -9.43 -13.02
C VAL A 112 4.17 -9.91 -14.07
N TYR A 113 2.90 -9.46 -14.00
CA TYR A 113 1.86 -9.81 -14.96
C TYR A 113 2.28 -9.51 -16.41
N ASN A 114 2.85 -8.33 -16.66
CA ASN A 114 3.31 -7.92 -17.99
C ASN A 114 4.36 -8.86 -18.59
N LYS A 115 5.18 -9.51 -17.75
CA LYS A 115 6.18 -10.49 -18.19
C LYS A 115 5.57 -11.87 -18.49
N ILE A 116 4.42 -12.22 -17.91
CA ILE A 116 3.82 -13.56 -18.03
C ILE A 116 2.52 -13.61 -18.85
N LYS A 117 1.85 -12.47 -19.09
CA LYS A 117 0.48 -12.42 -19.62
C LYS A 117 0.29 -13.09 -20.98
N TYR A 118 1.34 -13.15 -21.79
CA TYR A 118 1.31 -13.80 -23.11
C TYR A 118 1.45 -15.32 -23.05
N ASN A 119 1.78 -15.89 -21.88
CA ASN A 119 1.78 -17.33 -21.63
C ASN A 119 0.39 -17.84 -21.21
N ILE A 120 -0.58 -16.94 -21.01
CA ILE A 120 -1.94 -17.31 -20.60
C ILE A 120 -2.77 -17.65 -21.83
N ILE A 121 -3.25 -18.89 -21.89
CA ILE A 121 -4.07 -19.43 -22.97
C ILE A 121 -5.53 -19.41 -22.51
N PHE A 122 -6.33 -18.52 -23.11
CA PHE A 122 -7.71 -18.27 -22.68
C PHE A 122 -8.75 -19.24 -23.27
N GLU A 123 -8.41 -19.99 -24.31
CA GLU A 123 -9.36 -20.81 -25.07
C GLU A 123 -8.68 -22.00 -25.75
N GLY A 124 -9.47 -23.03 -26.11
CA GLY A 124 -9.00 -24.24 -26.76
C GLY A 124 -8.52 -25.34 -25.79
N SER A 125 -8.03 -26.44 -26.35
CA SER A 125 -7.59 -27.63 -25.59
C SER A 125 -6.34 -27.39 -24.73
N GLY A 126 -5.59 -26.30 -25.00
CA GLY A 126 -4.42 -25.87 -24.24
C GLY A 126 -4.69 -24.85 -23.15
N MET A 127 -5.96 -24.55 -22.83
CA MET A 127 -6.34 -23.55 -21.82
C MET A 127 -5.65 -23.82 -20.48
N ASN A 128 -4.97 -22.82 -19.95
CA ASN A 128 -4.21 -22.88 -18.69
C ASN A 128 -4.69 -21.85 -17.67
N ILE A 129 -5.98 -21.55 -17.72
CA ILE A 129 -6.68 -20.66 -16.78
C ILE A 129 -8.07 -21.23 -16.52
N ASP A 130 -8.63 -21.03 -15.32
CA ASP A 130 -10.00 -21.43 -15.04
C ASP A 130 -10.99 -20.45 -15.68
N SER A 131 -12.17 -20.96 -16.06
CA SER A 131 -13.19 -20.18 -16.76
C SER A 131 -13.66 -18.95 -15.97
N TYR A 132 -13.70 -19.03 -14.64
CA TYR A 132 -14.10 -17.92 -13.78
C TYR A 132 -13.07 -16.79 -13.74
N SER A 133 -11.78 -17.13 -13.88
CA SER A 133 -10.69 -16.16 -13.91
C SER A 133 -10.53 -15.45 -15.25
N VAL A 134 -10.99 -16.02 -16.38
CA VAL A 134 -10.80 -15.43 -17.72
C VAL A 134 -11.18 -13.95 -17.78
N LYS A 135 -12.32 -13.55 -17.23
CA LYS A 135 -12.81 -12.16 -17.22
C LYS A 135 -11.86 -11.16 -16.55
N HIS A 136 -11.00 -11.64 -15.66
CA HIS A 136 -10.06 -10.79 -14.94
C HIS A 136 -8.80 -10.51 -15.77
N PHE A 137 -8.41 -11.41 -16.67
CA PHE A 137 -7.16 -11.36 -17.42
C PHE A 137 -7.32 -11.16 -18.93
N LYS A 138 -8.46 -11.54 -19.52
CA LYS A 138 -8.77 -11.34 -20.95
C LYS A 138 -9.43 -9.99 -21.17
N ASP A 139 -8.98 -9.28 -22.20
CA ASP A 139 -9.60 -8.06 -22.70
C ASP A 139 -10.72 -8.43 -23.70
N ASN A 140 -11.92 -7.94 -23.42
CA ASN A 140 -13.11 -8.29 -24.22
C ASN A 140 -13.10 -7.68 -25.63
N LYS A 141 -12.30 -6.64 -25.89
CA LYS A 141 -12.26 -5.97 -27.20
C LYS A 141 -11.26 -6.63 -28.13
N THR A 142 -10.11 -7.02 -27.60
CA THR A 142 -8.99 -7.58 -28.39
C THR A 142 -8.98 -9.11 -28.37
N ASN A 143 -9.72 -9.75 -27.46
CA ASN A 143 -9.60 -11.16 -27.10
C ASN A 143 -8.19 -11.58 -26.62
N GLY A 144 -7.28 -10.63 -26.41
CA GLY A 144 -5.94 -10.85 -25.86
C GLY A 144 -5.89 -10.62 -24.34
N PRO A 145 -4.69 -10.70 -23.73
CA PRO A 145 -4.53 -10.34 -22.33
C PRO A 145 -4.76 -8.84 -22.12
N LYS A 146 -5.34 -8.46 -20.97
CA LYS A 146 -5.46 -7.06 -20.57
C LYS A 146 -4.10 -6.39 -20.47
N GLU A 147 -4.06 -5.09 -20.70
CA GLU A 147 -2.86 -4.29 -20.52
C GLU A 147 -2.42 -4.27 -19.05
N CYS A 148 -3.37 -4.07 -18.14
CA CYS A 148 -3.19 -4.13 -16.69
C CYS A 148 -4.38 -4.81 -16.00
N ILE A 149 -4.15 -5.24 -14.76
CA ILE A 149 -5.14 -5.91 -13.91
C ILE A 149 -5.23 -5.23 -12.54
N GLU A 150 -6.40 -5.29 -11.92
CA GLU A 150 -6.65 -4.73 -10.59
C GLU A 150 -5.88 -5.53 -9.52
N MET A 151 -5.65 -4.92 -8.35
CA MET A 151 -4.93 -5.53 -7.22
C MET A 151 -5.44 -6.93 -6.85
N GLY A 152 -6.76 -7.17 -6.82
CA GLY A 152 -7.33 -8.47 -6.47
C GLY A 152 -6.90 -9.60 -7.44
N PRO A 153 -7.20 -9.48 -8.74
CA PRO A 153 -6.65 -10.37 -9.77
C PRO A 153 -5.12 -10.50 -9.73
N ALA A 154 -4.40 -9.41 -9.49
CA ALA A 154 -2.93 -9.41 -9.42
C ALA A 154 -2.38 -10.24 -8.24
N ILE A 155 -3.05 -10.20 -7.08
CA ILE A 155 -2.74 -11.07 -5.93
C ILE A 155 -3.07 -12.52 -6.28
N ARG A 156 -4.25 -12.76 -6.86
CA ARG A 156 -4.70 -14.12 -7.23
C ARG A 156 -3.74 -14.76 -8.22
N MET A 157 -3.19 -14.00 -9.17
CA MET A 157 -2.19 -14.46 -10.15
C MET A 157 -1.02 -15.20 -9.48
N LEU A 158 -0.58 -14.75 -8.31
CA LEU A 158 0.52 -15.37 -7.56
C LEU A 158 0.19 -16.76 -6.98
N SER A 159 -1.09 -17.15 -6.96
CA SER A 159 -1.58 -18.37 -6.32
C SER A 159 -1.91 -19.47 -7.33
N ASP A 160 -1.61 -20.72 -6.96
CA ASP A 160 -1.98 -21.91 -7.75
C ASP A 160 -3.38 -22.44 -7.39
N GLY A 161 -3.93 -21.99 -6.27
CA GLY A 161 -5.25 -22.40 -5.80
C GLY A 161 -6.02 -21.29 -5.10
N PHE A 162 -7.25 -21.62 -4.74
CA PHE A 162 -8.10 -20.77 -3.94
C PHE A 162 -7.61 -20.81 -2.49
N LEU A 163 -6.92 -19.76 -2.08
CA LEU A 163 -6.33 -19.64 -0.74
C LEU A 163 -7.43 -19.46 0.30
N LYS A 164 -7.49 -20.39 1.24
CA LYS A 164 -8.38 -20.36 2.40
C LYS A 164 -7.57 -20.16 3.67
N ASN A 165 -8.21 -19.54 4.65
CA ASN A 165 -7.72 -19.43 6.02
C ASN A 165 -8.72 -20.14 6.93
N ASP A 166 -8.26 -21.17 7.65
CA ASP A 166 -9.06 -21.90 8.64
C ASP A 166 -8.17 -22.26 9.83
N ASP A 167 -8.68 -22.08 11.05
CA ASP A 167 -7.99 -22.41 12.31
C ASP A 167 -6.49 -22.02 12.35
N GLY A 168 -6.16 -20.80 11.94
CA GLY A 168 -4.78 -20.29 11.93
C GLY A 168 -3.86 -20.95 10.90
N ARG A 169 -4.41 -21.52 9.82
CA ARG A 169 -3.66 -22.13 8.72
C ARG A 169 -4.12 -21.62 7.36
N LEU A 170 -3.14 -21.29 6.52
CA LEU A 170 -3.36 -20.98 5.11
C LEU A 170 -3.13 -22.22 4.25
N PHE A 171 -4.11 -22.57 3.43
CA PHE A 171 -4.03 -23.70 2.51
C PHE A 171 -4.84 -23.44 1.24
N TYR A 172 -4.59 -24.21 0.19
CA TYR A 172 -5.42 -24.18 -1.01
C TYR A 172 -6.61 -25.12 -0.83
N GLY A 173 -7.82 -24.55 -0.69
CA GLY A 173 -9.04 -25.35 -0.59
C GLY A 173 -9.39 -26.07 -1.90
N SER A 174 -8.98 -25.50 -3.02
CA SER A 174 -9.02 -26.10 -4.35
C SER A 174 -7.91 -25.51 -5.22
N TYR A 175 -7.50 -26.22 -6.27
CA TYR A 175 -6.62 -25.68 -7.29
C TYR A 175 -7.46 -25.01 -8.38
N PHE A 176 -6.92 -23.97 -9.03
CA PHE A 176 -7.61 -23.33 -10.15
C PHE A 176 -7.71 -24.27 -11.36
N LEU A 177 -6.72 -25.13 -11.56
CA LEU A 177 -6.64 -26.05 -12.68
C LEU A 177 -6.57 -27.51 -12.23
N TRP A 178 -7.26 -28.38 -12.96
CA TRP A 178 -7.21 -29.82 -12.76
C TRP A 178 -6.33 -30.51 -13.83
N PRO A 179 -5.54 -31.54 -13.50
CA PRO A 179 -5.21 -32.02 -12.16
C PRO A 179 -4.04 -31.22 -11.55
N LYS A 180 -4.33 -30.32 -10.60
CA LYS A 180 -3.37 -29.56 -9.76
C LYS A 180 -2.20 -28.94 -10.53
N LYS A 181 -2.46 -28.36 -11.70
CA LYS A 181 -1.43 -27.63 -12.43
C LYS A 181 -1.06 -26.36 -11.65
N PHE A 182 0.24 -26.13 -11.47
CA PHE A 182 0.78 -24.96 -10.80
C PHE A 182 0.64 -23.75 -11.72
N ARG A 183 -0.54 -23.13 -11.75
CA ARG A 183 -0.90 -22.06 -12.68
C ARG A 183 0.17 -20.96 -12.77
N PHE A 184 0.70 -20.50 -11.63
CA PHE A 184 1.74 -19.47 -11.63
C PHE A 184 3.03 -19.97 -12.30
N ALA A 185 3.41 -21.22 -12.07
CA ALA A 185 4.57 -21.83 -12.71
C ALA A 185 4.32 -22.11 -14.21
N GLU A 186 3.12 -22.58 -14.60
CA GLU A 186 2.74 -22.80 -16.00
C GLU A 186 2.73 -21.48 -16.80
N TRP A 187 2.43 -20.36 -16.15
CA TRP A 187 2.53 -19.03 -16.77
C TRP A 187 3.98 -18.49 -16.82
N GLY A 188 4.96 -19.20 -16.28
CA GLY A 188 6.36 -18.76 -16.22
C GLY A 188 6.66 -17.78 -15.08
N GLY A 189 5.79 -17.67 -14.07
CA GLY A 189 5.94 -16.73 -12.97
C GLY A 189 7.21 -16.93 -12.13
N ASN A 190 7.68 -18.17 -12.00
CA ASN A 190 8.89 -18.50 -11.23
C ASN A 190 10.18 -17.99 -11.88
N ASP A 191 10.13 -17.58 -13.16
CA ASP A 191 11.25 -16.91 -13.82
C ASP A 191 11.42 -15.46 -13.34
N PHE A 192 10.40 -14.89 -12.70
CA PHE A 192 10.35 -13.49 -12.27
C PHE A 192 10.17 -13.30 -10.76
N ILE A 193 9.78 -14.35 -10.04
CA ILE A 193 9.68 -14.35 -8.58
C ILE A 193 10.47 -15.53 -8.02
N ASP A 194 11.33 -15.25 -7.05
CA ASP A 194 12.05 -16.23 -6.26
C ASP A 194 11.43 -16.38 -4.86
N TRP A 195 10.54 -17.36 -4.71
CA TRP A 195 9.87 -17.61 -3.43
C TRP A 195 10.83 -18.05 -2.33
N SER A 196 11.96 -18.68 -2.67
CA SER A 196 12.96 -19.15 -1.70
C SER A 196 13.55 -18.00 -0.89
N ARG A 197 13.59 -16.79 -1.46
CA ARG A 197 14.10 -15.56 -0.81
C ARG A 197 13.19 -15.07 0.32
N LEU A 198 11.95 -15.57 0.43
CA LEU A 198 11.12 -15.31 1.62
C LEU A 198 11.74 -15.88 2.89
N ASN A 199 12.59 -16.91 2.80
CA ASN A 199 13.30 -17.48 3.96
C ASN A 199 14.22 -16.46 4.65
N GLU A 200 14.66 -15.42 3.95
CA GLU A 200 15.45 -14.34 4.54
C GLU A 200 14.66 -13.45 5.52
N PHE A 201 13.33 -13.58 5.53
CA PHE A 201 12.39 -12.86 6.40
C PHE A 201 11.87 -13.75 7.54
N LYS A 202 12.52 -14.90 7.79
CA LYS A 202 12.14 -15.83 8.85
C LYS A 202 11.99 -15.12 10.20
N GLY A 203 10.88 -15.39 10.89
CA GLY A 203 10.55 -14.78 12.17
C GLY A 203 9.73 -13.49 12.07
N ILE A 204 9.56 -12.93 10.87
CA ILE A 204 8.63 -11.81 10.66
C ILE A 204 7.20 -12.32 10.70
N THR A 205 6.37 -11.58 11.43
CA THR A 205 4.96 -11.87 11.60
C THR A 205 4.11 -10.95 10.72
N LEU A 206 3.15 -11.53 10.01
CA LEU A 206 2.25 -10.85 9.09
C LEU A 206 0.80 -11.22 9.40
N ASN A 207 -0.08 -10.23 9.37
CA ASN A 207 -1.52 -10.49 9.30
C ASN A 207 -1.86 -11.01 7.90
N GLY A 208 -2.68 -12.05 7.83
CA GLY A 208 -3.12 -12.64 6.57
C GLY A 208 -4.58 -13.07 6.60
N SER A 209 -5.21 -13.04 5.42
CA SER A 209 -6.56 -13.55 5.18
C SER A 209 -6.60 -14.44 3.93
N GLY A 210 -7.61 -15.31 3.83
CA GLY A 210 -7.93 -16.03 2.60
C GLY A 210 -8.70 -15.17 1.60
N PHE A 211 -9.03 -15.77 0.45
CA PHE A 211 -9.74 -15.12 -0.66
C PHE A 211 -11.26 -15.00 -0.47
N ASP A 212 -11.81 -15.63 0.57
CA ASP A 212 -13.22 -15.52 0.93
C ASP A 212 -13.51 -14.16 1.59
N THR A 213 -14.68 -13.58 1.30
CA THR A 213 -15.07 -12.25 1.79
C THR A 213 -15.02 -12.13 3.32
N ASP A 214 -15.42 -13.18 4.02
CA ASP A 214 -15.46 -13.25 5.48
C ASP A 214 -14.32 -14.10 6.07
N SER A 215 -13.22 -14.24 5.31
CA SER A 215 -12.09 -15.03 5.77
C SER A 215 -11.50 -14.44 7.05
N PRO A 216 -11.28 -15.25 8.10
CA PRO A 216 -10.73 -14.75 9.35
C PRO A 216 -9.32 -14.19 9.13
N ILE A 217 -8.97 -13.18 9.92
CA ILE A 217 -7.63 -12.59 9.92
C ILE A 217 -6.82 -13.29 11.00
N HIS A 218 -5.69 -13.87 10.61
CA HIS A 218 -4.76 -14.52 11.52
C HIS A 218 -3.35 -13.96 11.36
N CYS A 219 -2.56 -14.13 12.41
CA CYS A 219 -1.18 -13.68 12.50
C CYS A 219 -0.28 -14.88 12.17
N PHE A 220 0.52 -14.77 11.10
CA PHE A 220 1.37 -15.84 10.61
C PHE A 220 2.84 -15.44 10.68
N THR A 221 3.72 -16.38 11.00
CA THR A 221 5.15 -16.11 11.06
C THR A 221 5.85 -16.80 9.90
N ILE A 222 6.66 -16.04 9.14
CA ILE A 222 7.47 -16.58 8.05
C ILE A 222 8.44 -17.63 8.61
N GLY A 223 8.38 -18.82 8.02
CA GLY A 223 9.17 -19.99 8.39
C GLY A 223 10.29 -20.25 7.39
N THR A 224 10.62 -21.54 7.20
CA THR A 224 11.64 -22.01 6.26
C THR A 224 11.07 -22.76 5.05
N ASP A 225 9.78 -23.10 5.09
CA ASP A 225 9.10 -23.79 3.99
C ASP A 225 8.65 -22.76 2.95
N GLU A 226 9.13 -22.91 1.72
CA GLU A 226 8.93 -21.95 0.63
C GLU A 226 7.44 -21.77 0.30
N GLU A 227 6.71 -22.89 0.19
CA GLU A 227 5.32 -22.90 -0.23
C GLU A 227 4.39 -22.41 0.89
N TYR A 228 4.73 -22.67 2.15
CA TYR A 228 4.12 -22.05 3.33
C TYR A 228 4.34 -20.54 3.33
N ASN A 229 5.57 -20.09 3.12
CA ASN A 229 5.93 -18.67 3.09
C ASN A 229 5.21 -17.94 1.94
N ARG A 230 5.12 -18.57 0.76
CA ARG A 230 4.36 -18.06 -0.38
C ARG A 230 2.88 -17.86 -0.02
N LYS A 231 2.25 -18.84 0.65
CA LYS A 231 0.85 -18.71 1.12
C LYS A 231 0.68 -17.58 2.12
N ILE A 232 1.57 -17.45 3.10
CA ILE A 232 1.55 -16.33 4.05
C ILE A 232 1.63 -15.01 3.30
N PHE A 233 2.60 -14.88 2.39
CA PHE A 233 2.81 -13.66 1.65
C PHE A 233 1.58 -13.27 0.82
N ILE A 234 0.98 -14.22 0.09
CA ILE A 234 -0.28 -13.99 -0.66
C ILE A 234 -1.41 -13.61 0.28
N GLY A 235 -1.56 -14.31 1.41
CA GLY A 235 -2.60 -14.01 2.41
C GLY A 235 -2.43 -12.63 3.04
N ALA A 236 -1.18 -12.17 3.21
CA ALA A 236 -0.88 -10.84 3.71
C ALA A 236 -1.20 -9.74 2.67
N LEU A 237 -0.93 -9.98 1.38
CA LEU A 237 -1.39 -9.08 0.32
C LEU A 237 -2.92 -9.00 0.26
N GLU A 238 -3.60 -10.14 0.44
CA GLU A 238 -5.07 -10.20 0.50
C GLU A 238 -5.63 -9.44 1.72
N TYR A 239 -4.96 -9.53 2.87
CA TYR A 239 -5.26 -8.71 4.05
C TYR A 239 -5.15 -7.21 3.73
N ILE A 240 -4.07 -6.76 3.08
CA ILE A 240 -3.93 -5.35 2.67
C ILE A 240 -5.09 -4.92 1.77
N LYS A 241 -5.45 -5.75 0.79
CA LYS A 241 -6.56 -5.45 -0.13
C LYS A 241 -7.88 -5.31 0.62
N ASN A 242 -8.23 -6.27 1.46
CA ASN A 242 -9.52 -6.31 2.15
C ASN A 242 -9.62 -5.23 3.24
N CYS A 243 -8.55 -5.02 4.02
CA CYS A 243 -8.56 -4.10 5.16
C CYS A 243 -8.27 -2.64 4.78
N TYR A 244 -7.64 -2.37 3.63
CA TYR A 244 -7.24 -1.02 3.25
C TYR A 244 -7.80 -0.62 1.87
N ARG A 245 -7.45 -1.35 0.81
CA ARG A 245 -7.81 -0.96 -0.56
C ARG A 245 -9.32 -0.94 -0.81
N ASN A 246 -10.03 -1.99 -0.42
CA ASN A 246 -11.48 -2.08 -0.63
C ASN A 246 -12.23 -1.02 0.20
N LYS A 247 -11.79 -0.77 1.44
CA LYS A 247 -12.37 0.27 2.30
C LYS A 247 -12.33 1.65 1.64
N VAL A 248 -11.17 2.05 1.13
CA VAL A 248 -11.02 3.31 0.39
C VAL A 248 -11.93 3.35 -0.85
N ALA A 249 -12.05 2.23 -1.58
CA ALA A 249 -12.89 2.16 -2.77
C ALA A 249 -14.40 2.29 -2.49
N HIS A 250 -14.85 1.94 -1.27
CA HIS A 250 -16.24 2.03 -0.84
C HIS A 250 -16.64 3.41 -0.26
N LYS A 251 -15.75 4.42 -0.34
CA LYS A 251 -15.97 5.82 0.08
C LYS A 251 -16.19 6.05 1.58
N ASP A 252 -15.88 5.07 2.41
CA ASP A 252 -15.76 5.30 3.85
C ASP A 252 -14.42 6.02 4.09
N GLY A 253 -14.47 7.20 4.70
CA GLY A 253 -13.25 7.92 5.09
C GLY A 253 -12.35 7.02 5.95
N ILE A 254 -11.05 7.14 5.76
CA ILE A 254 -10.06 6.39 6.53
C ILE A 254 -9.54 7.26 7.66
N GLU A 255 -9.75 6.83 8.88
CA GLU A 255 -9.19 7.46 10.07
C GLU A 255 -7.67 7.28 10.17
N ARG A 256 -7.04 8.14 10.96
CA ARG A 256 -5.59 8.17 11.16
C ARG A 256 -5.02 6.83 11.64
N GLU A 257 -5.60 6.23 12.67
CA GLU A 257 -5.12 4.97 13.27
C GLU A 257 -5.01 3.87 12.21
N ARG A 258 -6.01 3.77 11.34
CA ARG A 258 -6.03 2.78 10.26
C ARG A 258 -4.97 3.06 9.20
N MET A 259 -4.71 4.33 8.87
CA MET A 259 -3.61 4.69 7.98
C MET A 259 -2.25 4.38 8.62
N ASP A 260 -2.06 4.70 9.90
CA ASP A 260 -0.85 4.38 10.63
C ASP A 260 -0.58 2.88 10.62
N LYS A 261 -1.63 2.06 10.84
CA LYS A 261 -1.50 0.60 10.76
C LYS A 261 -1.18 0.11 9.34
N CYS A 262 -1.75 0.71 8.30
CA CYS A 262 -1.42 0.40 6.91
C CYS A 262 0.04 0.74 6.56
N ARG A 263 0.51 1.93 6.96
CA ARG A 263 1.92 2.35 6.80
C ARG A 263 2.83 1.39 7.55
N GLU A 264 2.44 1.06 8.78
CA GLU A 264 3.13 0.06 9.56
C GLU A 264 3.21 -1.20 8.73
N ASP A 265 2.11 -1.81 8.28
CA ASP A 265 2.04 -3.11 7.64
C ASP A 265 2.62 -3.19 6.21
N MET A 266 2.84 -2.05 5.55
CA MET A 266 3.39 -1.99 4.20
C MET A 266 4.86 -1.54 4.14
N LEU A 267 5.29 -0.62 5.03
CA LEU A 267 6.58 0.08 4.90
C LEU A 267 7.60 -0.22 6.02
N ILE A 268 7.15 -0.45 7.25
CA ILE A 268 8.03 -0.45 8.42
C ILE A 268 8.51 -1.87 8.74
N ALA A 269 9.81 -2.09 8.96
CA ALA A 269 10.40 -3.36 9.42
C ALA A 269 10.30 -4.55 8.44
N GLN A 270 10.88 -4.43 7.24
CA GLN A 270 10.94 -5.52 6.25
C GLN A 270 9.56 -6.03 5.78
N LYS A 271 8.59 -5.13 5.69
CA LYS A 271 7.22 -5.49 5.38
C LYS A 271 6.91 -5.53 3.89
N LEU A 272 5.63 -5.69 3.54
CA LEU A 272 5.19 -6.32 2.29
C LEU A 272 5.78 -5.73 1.00
N ILE A 273 5.96 -4.41 0.91
CA ILE A 273 6.57 -3.80 -0.29
C ILE A 273 8.03 -4.24 -0.43
N TRP A 274 8.80 -4.18 0.65
CA TRP A 274 10.20 -4.60 0.63
C TRP A 274 10.35 -6.09 0.37
N MET A 275 9.48 -6.91 0.95
CA MET A 275 9.42 -8.35 0.66
C MET A 275 9.14 -8.60 -0.83
N LEU A 276 8.15 -7.90 -1.42
CA LEU A 276 7.79 -8.04 -2.83
C LEU A 276 8.97 -7.67 -3.75
N VAL A 277 9.54 -6.48 -3.56
CA VAL A 277 10.69 -6.01 -4.35
C VAL A 277 11.91 -6.91 -4.15
N HIS A 278 12.07 -7.47 -2.94
CA HIS A 278 13.13 -8.39 -2.66
C HIS A 278 12.96 -9.66 -3.50
N ILE A 279 11.82 -10.35 -3.44
CA ILE A 279 11.62 -11.64 -4.14
C ILE A 279 11.55 -11.52 -5.67
N MET A 280 11.29 -10.33 -6.22
CA MET A 280 11.30 -10.10 -7.68
C MET A 280 12.71 -10.19 -8.28
N LYS A 281 12.79 -10.81 -9.47
CA LYS A 281 14.00 -10.98 -10.30
C LYS A 281 14.08 -9.93 -11.42
#